data_AF-A0A7W3T8U5-F1
#
_entry.id   AF-A0A7W3T8U5-F1
#
_cell.length_a   1.000
_cell.length_b   1.000
_cell.length_c   1.000
_cell.angle_alpha   90.00
_cell.angle_beta   90.00
_cell.angle_gamma   90.00
#
_symmetry.space_group_name_H-M   'P 1'
#
loop_
_entity.id
_entity.type
_entity.pdbx_description
1 polymer ?
#
loop_
_entity_poly.entity_id
_entity_poly.type
_entity_poly.pdbx_seq_one_letter_code
_entity_poly.pdbx_strand_id
1 'polypeptide(L)'
;LNSGPARIGAPAARELGLDGEGVTVAILDTGIDATHPDLADRVVKQVNFTDSPEIGDLFGHGTHVGSTVAGTGAASDGLYTGVAPGADLLDVKVLGGSGTGVESGVIAGMEWAVEQGADIVNMSLGERVTDQIHAWEEALERLSAQSDTLFVVAAGNEGPFTASLRAPATAEAALTVGALD
;
A
#
# COMPACT_ATOMS: atom_id res chain seq x y z
N LEU A 1 -3.05 -18.16 12.42
CA LEU A 1 -1.92 -17.44 13.04
C LEU A 1 -1.33 -16.55 11.95
N ASN A 2 -1.10 -15.26 12.21
CA ASN A 2 -0.43 -14.37 11.25
C ASN A 2 1.07 -14.74 11.20
N SER A 3 1.42 -15.68 10.31
CA SER A 3 2.79 -16.19 10.20
C SER A 3 3.66 -15.37 9.24
N GLY A 4 3.07 -14.44 8.47
CA GLY A 4 3.74 -13.65 7.44
C GLY A 4 4.98 -12.91 7.96
N PRO A 5 4.84 -12.00 8.94
CA PRO A 5 5.97 -11.26 9.51
C PRO A 5 7.08 -12.17 10.02
N ALA A 6 6.73 -13.30 10.63
CA ALA A 6 7.72 -14.27 11.13
C ALA A 6 8.51 -14.94 10.00
N ARG A 7 7.86 -15.30 8.88
CA ARG A 7 8.51 -15.96 7.73
C ARG A 7 9.50 -15.07 7.00
N ILE A 8 9.31 -13.75 7.04
CA ILE A 8 10.20 -12.76 6.43
C ILE A 8 11.23 -12.19 7.43
N GLY A 9 11.26 -12.68 8.67
CA GLY A 9 12.23 -12.26 9.67
C GLY A 9 11.95 -10.92 10.35
N ALA A 10 10.75 -10.36 10.23
CA ALA A 10 10.40 -9.07 10.82
C ALA A 10 10.52 -9.02 12.36
N PRO A 11 10.17 -10.07 13.14
CA PRO A 11 10.45 -10.08 14.58
C PRO A 11 11.94 -9.89 14.91
N ALA A 12 12.82 -10.59 14.21
CA ALA A 12 14.26 -10.50 14.44
C ALA A 12 14.81 -9.11 14.10
N ALA A 13 14.31 -8.47 13.03
CA ALA A 13 14.66 -7.08 12.71
C ALA A 13 14.22 -6.09 13.82
N ARG A 14 13.00 -6.25 14.33
CA ARG A 14 12.47 -5.40 15.42
C ARG A 14 13.23 -5.58 16.73
N GLU A 15 13.69 -6.80 17.04
CA GLU A 15 14.57 -7.06 18.20
C GLU A 15 15.93 -6.33 18.07
N LEU A 16 16.36 -6.00 16.86
CA LEU A 16 17.54 -5.17 16.58
C LEU A 16 17.23 -3.67 16.56
N GLY A 17 15.99 -3.27 16.84
CA GLY A 17 15.54 -1.87 16.79
C GLY A 17 15.20 -1.37 15.38
N LEU A 18 15.01 -2.28 14.41
CA LEU A 18 14.59 -1.93 13.06
C LEU A 18 13.08 -2.18 12.92
N ASP A 19 12.29 -1.13 13.18
CA ASP A 19 10.83 -1.18 13.15
C ASP A 19 10.18 -0.22 12.15
N GLY A 20 10.98 0.50 11.37
CA GLY A 20 10.53 1.46 10.36
C GLY A 20 10.42 2.90 10.85
N GLU A 21 10.86 3.22 12.09
CA GLU A 21 10.92 4.61 12.54
C GLU A 21 11.67 5.52 11.54
N GLY A 22 11.04 6.65 11.19
CA GLY A 22 11.55 7.60 10.21
C GLY A 22 11.25 7.28 8.74
N VAL A 23 10.56 6.17 8.46
CA VAL A 23 10.09 5.82 7.11
C VAL A 23 8.61 6.18 6.97
N THR A 24 8.26 6.81 5.85
CA THR A 24 6.88 7.14 5.47
C THR A 24 6.39 6.23 4.34
N VAL A 25 5.30 5.51 4.58
CA VAL A 25 4.68 4.61 3.60
C VAL A 25 3.30 5.15 3.21
N ALA A 26 3.10 5.44 1.92
CA ALA A 26 1.79 5.75 1.38
C ALA A 26 1.02 4.47 1.01
N ILE A 27 -0.19 4.34 1.52
CA ILE A 27 -1.11 3.25 1.21
C ILE A 27 -2.15 3.78 0.23
N LEU A 28 -2.00 3.42 -1.06
CA LEU A 28 -2.95 3.77 -2.11
C LEU A 28 -3.99 2.65 -2.21
N ASP A 29 -5.13 2.84 -1.55
CA ASP A 29 -6.12 1.77 -1.37
C ASP A 29 -7.54 2.30 -1.08
N THR A 30 -8.37 1.55 -0.34
CA THR A 30 -9.75 1.89 0.03
C THR A 30 -9.88 2.88 1.17
N GLY A 31 -8.79 3.52 1.60
CA GLY A 31 -8.71 4.31 2.83
C GLY A 31 -8.22 3.49 4.03
N ILE A 32 -7.99 4.13 5.16
CA ILE A 32 -7.66 3.50 6.44
C ILE A 32 -8.66 3.93 7.52
N ASP A 33 -9.11 2.99 8.35
CA ASP A 33 -9.74 3.32 9.64
C ASP A 33 -8.67 3.88 10.61
N ALA A 34 -8.49 5.19 10.56
CA ALA A 34 -7.55 5.91 11.44
C ALA A 34 -8.00 5.93 12.92
N THR A 35 -9.15 5.35 13.26
CA THR A 35 -9.56 5.17 14.67
C THR A 35 -9.19 3.80 15.22
N HIS A 36 -8.72 2.88 14.36
CA HIS A 36 -8.31 1.55 14.79
C HIS A 36 -7.11 1.65 15.76
N PRO A 37 -7.14 0.98 16.93
CA PRO A 37 -6.09 1.11 17.94
C PRO A 37 -4.67 0.80 17.43
N ASP A 38 -4.56 -0.11 16.46
CA ASP A 38 -3.27 -0.49 15.87
C ASP A 38 -2.70 0.55 14.89
N LEU A 39 -3.49 1.53 14.45
CA LEU A 39 -3.15 2.45 13.37
C LEU A 39 -3.33 3.93 13.71
N ALA A 40 -4.06 4.26 14.78
CA ALA A 40 -4.44 5.63 15.11
C ALA A 40 -3.25 6.59 15.21
N ASP A 41 -2.13 6.13 15.80
CA ASP A 41 -0.90 6.93 15.94
C ASP A 41 0.09 6.75 14.77
N ARG A 42 -0.30 6.02 13.72
CA ARG A 42 0.53 5.77 12.52
C ARG A 42 0.05 6.56 11.32
N VAL A 43 -1.24 6.85 11.20
CA VAL A 43 -1.78 7.63 10.07
C VAL A 43 -1.49 9.12 10.29
N VAL A 44 -0.50 9.67 9.59
CA VAL A 44 -0.05 11.06 9.77
C VAL A 44 -0.73 12.06 8.83
N LYS A 45 -1.20 11.60 7.66
CA LYS A 45 -1.98 12.39 6.71
C LYS A 45 -2.96 11.50 5.95
N GLN A 46 -4.05 12.09 5.47
CA GLN A 46 -5.06 11.41 4.67
C GLN A 46 -5.50 12.28 3.49
N VAL A 47 -5.82 11.64 2.37
CA VAL A 47 -6.43 12.29 1.20
C VAL A 47 -7.39 11.31 0.50
N ASN A 48 -8.43 11.85 -0.13
CA ASN A 48 -9.42 11.06 -0.88
C ASN A 48 -9.53 11.55 -2.32
N PHE A 49 -9.20 10.67 -3.27
CA PHE A 49 -9.29 10.89 -4.71
C PHE A 49 -10.48 10.17 -5.37
N THR A 50 -11.43 9.70 -4.56
CA THR A 50 -12.65 9.02 -5.00
C THR A 50 -13.87 9.95 -4.85
N ASP A 51 -15.03 9.47 -5.30
CA ASP A 51 -16.34 10.09 -5.04
C ASP A 51 -16.96 9.64 -3.70
N SER A 52 -16.27 8.78 -2.95
CA SER A 52 -16.72 8.31 -1.65
C SER A 52 -16.86 9.49 -0.68
N PRO A 53 -17.97 9.61 0.07
CA PRO A 53 -18.20 10.74 0.95
C PRO A 53 -17.31 10.72 2.20
N GLU A 54 -16.70 9.57 2.52
CA GLU A 54 -15.87 9.38 3.70
C GLU A 54 -14.41 9.11 3.31
N ILE A 55 -13.50 9.75 4.04
CA ILE A 55 -12.05 9.54 3.87
C ILE A 55 -11.59 8.21 4.46
N GLY A 56 -12.28 7.73 5.50
CA GLY A 56 -11.98 6.46 6.13
C GLY A 56 -12.31 5.25 5.26
N ASP A 57 -11.88 4.09 5.73
CA ASP A 57 -12.11 2.83 5.03
C ASP A 57 -13.53 2.31 5.23
N LEU A 58 -14.27 2.16 4.13
CA LEU A 58 -15.61 1.57 4.12
C LEU A 58 -15.65 0.13 3.59
N PHE A 59 -14.50 -0.38 3.13
CA PHE A 59 -14.37 -1.69 2.51
C PHE A 59 -13.54 -2.66 3.37
N GLY A 60 -12.53 -2.14 4.08
CA GLY A 60 -11.67 -2.87 5.01
C GLY A 60 -10.31 -3.28 4.43
N HIS A 61 -10.13 -3.20 3.10
CA HIS A 61 -8.91 -3.66 2.43
C HIS A 61 -7.72 -2.76 2.76
N GLY A 62 -7.85 -1.44 2.61
CA GLY A 62 -6.80 -0.49 2.93
C GLY A 62 -6.41 -0.50 4.41
N THR A 63 -7.36 -0.66 5.33
CA THR A 63 -7.07 -0.85 6.76
C THR A 63 -6.27 -2.14 7.01
N HIS A 64 -6.66 -3.24 6.35
CA HIS A 64 -5.93 -4.51 6.46
C HIS A 64 -4.49 -4.39 5.92
N VAL A 65 -4.31 -3.76 4.75
CA VAL A 65 -3.00 -3.48 4.15
C VAL A 65 -2.16 -2.60 5.07
N GLY A 66 -2.69 -1.47 5.53
CA GLY A 66 -2.03 -0.56 6.45
C GLY A 66 -1.59 -1.26 7.75
N SER A 67 -2.44 -2.11 8.33
CA SER A 67 -2.11 -2.90 9.52
C SER A 67 -1.01 -3.94 9.29
N THR A 68 -0.95 -4.52 8.09
CA THR A 68 0.12 -5.46 7.70
C THR A 68 1.47 -4.74 7.64
N VAL A 69 1.48 -3.48 7.17
CA VAL A 69 2.68 -2.63 7.12
C VAL A 69 3.05 -2.15 8.52
N ALA A 70 2.21 -1.35 9.16
CA ALA A 70 2.58 -0.58 10.36
C ALA A 70 1.66 -0.80 11.58
N GLY A 71 0.82 -1.83 11.57
CA GLY A 71 -0.04 -2.14 12.71
C GLY A 71 0.79 -2.37 13.99
N THR A 72 0.51 -1.61 15.05
CA THR A 72 1.27 -1.73 16.31
C THR A 72 0.98 -3.03 17.07
N GLY A 73 -0.17 -3.67 16.79
CA GLY A 73 -0.65 -4.85 17.50
C GLY A 73 -1.28 -4.53 18.86
N ALA A 74 -1.54 -3.26 19.16
CA ALA A 74 -2.10 -2.80 20.44
C ALA A 74 -3.43 -3.48 20.83
N ALA A 75 -4.30 -3.75 19.86
CA ALA A 75 -5.58 -4.45 20.06
C ALA A 75 -5.45 -5.96 20.24
N SER A 76 -4.23 -6.50 20.15
CA SER A 76 -3.96 -7.95 20.12
C SER A 76 -2.81 -8.40 21.00
N ASP A 77 -2.36 -7.55 21.94
CA ASP A 77 -1.18 -7.80 22.79
C ASP A 77 0.07 -8.15 21.96
N GLY A 78 0.21 -7.53 20.78
CA GLY A 78 1.32 -7.73 19.84
C GLY A 78 1.21 -8.96 18.93
N LEU A 79 0.15 -9.76 19.03
CA LEU A 79 -0.02 -10.98 18.21
C LEU A 79 -0.09 -10.66 16.70
N TYR A 80 -0.67 -9.53 16.33
CA TYR A 80 -0.85 -9.09 14.95
C TYR A 80 -0.03 -7.84 14.59
N THR A 81 1.10 -7.60 15.27
CA THR A 81 1.98 -6.48 14.90
C THR A 81 2.50 -6.64 13.46
N GLY A 82 2.35 -5.57 12.68
CA GLY A 82 2.83 -5.44 11.31
C GLY A 82 4.35 -5.54 11.18
N VAL A 83 4.81 -5.45 9.94
CA VAL A 83 6.24 -5.61 9.60
C VAL A 83 7.09 -4.47 10.17
N ALA A 84 6.61 -3.23 10.02
CA ALA A 84 7.28 -2.00 10.38
C ALA A 84 6.36 -1.10 11.24
N PRO A 85 6.09 -1.48 12.52
CA PRO A 85 5.15 -0.76 13.39
C PRO A 85 5.59 0.66 13.77
N GLY A 86 6.85 1.03 13.52
CA GLY A 86 7.39 2.36 13.72
C GLY A 86 7.17 3.32 12.55
N ALA A 87 6.75 2.82 11.38
CA ALA A 87 6.57 3.63 10.18
C ALA A 87 5.34 4.55 10.24
N ASP A 88 5.46 5.72 9.63
CA ASP A 88 4.34 6.63 9.42
C ASP A 88 3.57 6.23 8.15
N LEU A 89 2.24 6.35 8.19
CA LEU A 89 1.35 6.04 7.08
C LEU A 89 0.73 7.30 6.49
N LEU A 90 0.81 7.42 5.17
CA LEU A 90 -0.06 8.32 4.40
C LEU A 90 -1.23 7.50 3.86
N ASP A 91 -2.44 7.83 4.28
CA ASP A 91 -3.66 7.20 3.79
C ASP A 91 -4.13 7.88 2.50
N VAL A 92 -4.02 7.19 1.38
CA VAL A 92 -4.35 7.73 0.06
C VAL A 92 -5.50 6.91 -0.51
N LYS A 93 -6.73 7.35 -0.24
CA LYS A 93 -7.93 6.66 -0.71
C LYS A 93 -8.10 6.91 -2.21
N VAL A 94 -7.81 5.87 -3.01
CA VAL A 94 -7.96 5.85 -4.48
C VAL A 94 -9.01 4.83 -4.93
N LEU A 95 -9.48 3.97 -4.01
CA LEU A 95 -10.58 3.03 -4.20
C LEU A 95 -11.74 3.38 -3.27
N GLY A 96 -12.97 3.39 -3.79
CA GLY A 96 -14.18 3.71 -3.05
C GLY A 96 -14.66 2.56 -2.15
N GLY A 97 -15.84 2.71 -1.54
CA GLY A 97 -16.43 1.70 -0.66
C GLY A 97 -16.77 0.35 -1.31
N SER A 98 -16.71 0.25 -2.64
CA SER A 98 -16.84 -1.02 -3.39
C SER A 98 -15.51 -1.70 -3.68
N GLY A 99 -14.38 -1.15 -3.23
CA GLY A 99 -13.04 -1.67 -3.55
C GLY A 99 -12.58 -1.33 -4.97
N THR A 100 -13.22 -0.35 -5.63
CA THR A 100 -12.94 0.04 -7.02
C THR A 100 -12.66 1.53 -7.12
N GLY A 101 -11.85 1.93 -8.09
CA GLY A 101 -11.52 3.33 -8.37
C GLY A 101 -11.36 3.57 -9.86
N VAL A 102 -10.98 4.81 -10.19
CA VAL A 102 -10.65 5.21 -11.57
C VAL A 102 -9.16 5.49 -11.68
N GLU A 103 -8.57 5.15 -12.83
CA GLU A 103 -7.13 5.29 -13.08
C GLU A 103 -6.62 6.69 -12.74
N SER A 104 -7.34 7.74 -13.13
CA SER A 104 -6.95 9.13 -12.85
C SER A 104 -6.86 9.46 -11.35
N GLY A 105 -7.70 8.85 -10.52
CA GLY A 105 -7.65 8.99 -9.07
C GLY A 105 -6.42 8.30 -8.48
N VAL A 106 -6.02 7.17 -9.06
CA VAL A 106 -4.79 6.46 -8.66
C VAL A 106 -3.56 7.27 -9.06
N ILE A 107 -3.52 7.84 -10.26
CA ILE A 107 -2.44 8.73 -10.71
C ILE A 107 -2.29 9.94 -9.79
N ALA A 108 -3.41 10.63 -9.49
CA ALA A 108 -3.39 11.75 -8.56
C ALA A 108 -2.90 11.34 -7.15
N GLY A 109 -3.28 10.13 -6.70
CA GLY A 109 -2.78 9.55 -5.46
C GLY A 109 -1.27 9.30 -5.46
N MET A 110 -0.72 8.77 -6.56
CA MET A 110 0.72 8.55 -6.70
C MET A 110 1.49 9.86 -6.67
N GLU A 111 1.03 10.86 -7.43
CA GLU A 111 1.66 12.19 -7.48
C GLU A 111 1.63 12.87 -6.11
N TRP A 112 0.49 12.82 -5.42
CA TRP A 112 0.37 13.39 -4.08
C TRP A 112 1.27 12.68 -3.07
N ALA A 113 1.37 11.35 -3.11
CA ALA A 113 2.25 10.60 -2.20
C ALA A 113 3.72 11.00 -2.36
N VAL A 114 4.19 11.11 -3.60
CA VAL A 114 5.55 11.59 -3.91
C VAL A 114 5.73 13.04 -3.45
N GLU A 115 4.76 13.92 -3.71
CA GLU A 115 4.81 15.32 -3.24
C GLU A 115 4.85 15.44 -1.71
N GLN A 116 4.17 14.54 -1.00
CA GLN A 116 4.22 14.48 0.46
C GLN A 116 5.52 13.88 1.01
N GLY A 117 6.42 13.40 0.15
CA GLY A 117 7.70 12.83 0.53
C GLY A 117 7.62 11.39 1.03
N ALA A 118 6.69 10.58 0.49
CA ALA A 118 6.66 9.15 0.78
C ALA A 118 7.97 8.47 0.34
N ASP A 119 8.58 7.68 1.22
CA ASP A 119 9.70 6.82 0.86
C ASP A 119 9.22 5.62 0.04
N ILE A 120 8.02 5.12 0.38
CA ILE A 120 7.41 3.94 -0.24
C ILE A 120 5.95 4.24 -0.60
N VAL A 121 5.54 3.83 -1.79
CA VAL A 121 4.14 3.79 -2.23
C VAL A 121 3.72 2.33 -2.39
N ASN A 122 2.81 1.87 -1.53
CA ASN A 122 2.22 0.53 -1.62
C ASN A 122 0.89 0.57 -2.36
N MET A 123 0.79 -0.21 -3.43
CA MET A 123 -0.40 -0.34 -4.27
C MET A 123 -0.82 -1.80 -4.33
N SER A 124 -1.68 -2.21 -3.39
CA SER A 124 -2.29 -3.54 -3.35
C SER A 124 -3.53 -3.61 -4.25
N LEU A 125 -3.38 -3.11 -5.48
CA LEU A 125 -4.44 -2.96 -6.46
C LEU A 125 -3.88 -3.22 -7.85
N GLY A 126 -4.77 -3.44 -8.81
CA GLY A 126 -4.38 -3.56 -10.20
C GLY A 126 -5.55 -3.83 -11.12
N GLU A 127 -5.31 -3.64 -12.41
CA GLU A 127 -6.30 -3.86 -13.47
C GLU A 127 -5.76 -4.74 -14.58
N ARG A 128 -6.67 -5.25 -15.44
CA ARG A 128 -6.27 -6.14 -16.54
C ARG A 128 -5.30 -5.42 -17.47
N VAL A 129 -4.17 -6.05 -17.77
CA VAL A 129 -3.31 -5.60 -18.87
C VAL A 129 -4.08 -5.63 -20.18
N THR A 130 -3.88 -4.60 -21.01
CA THR A 130 -4.46 -4.48 -22.35
C THR A 130 -3.35 -4.46 -23.40
N ASP A 131 -3.69 -4.32 -24.68
CA ASP A 131 -2.69 -4.15 -25.76
C ASP A 131 -1.97 -2.78 -25.69
N GLN A 132 -2.44 -1.86 -24.85
CA GLN A 132 -1.85 -0.54 -24.61
C GLN A 132 -1.26 -0.47 -23.20
N ILE A 133 -0.18 0.29 -23.05
CA ILE A 133 0.36 0.67 -21.75
C ILE A 133 -0.66 1.59 -21.07
N HIS A 134 -0.97 1.32 -19.80
CA HIS A 134 -1.91 2.13 -19.04
C HIS A 134 -1.25 3.43 -18.56
N ALA A 135 -2.01 4.51 -18.46
CA ALA A 135 -1.45 5.83 -18.14
C ALA A 135 -0.84 5.89 -16.73
N TRP A 136 -1.36 5.10 -15.81
CA TRP A 136 -0.77 4.97 -14.47
C TRP A 136 0.57 4.23 -14.43
N GLU A 137 0.88 3.38 -15.43
CA GLU A 137 2.20 2.77 -15.56
C GLU A 137 3.21 3.80 -16.03
N GLU A 138 2.85 4.62 -17.03
CA GLU A 138 3.68 5.75 -17.47
C GLU A 138 3.88 6.77 -16.34
N ALA A 139 2.86 7.01 -15.52
CA ALA A 139 2.98 7.86 -14.34
C ALA A 139 3.93 7.28 -13.30
N LEU A 140 3.84 5.97 -13.02
CA LEU A 140 4.75 5.27 -12.11
C LEU A 140 6.19 5.41 -12.60
N GLU A 141 6.48 5.07 -13.85
CA GLU A 141 7.81 5.22 -14.46
C GLU A 141 8.36 6.64 -14.32
N ARG A 142 7.54 7.63 -14.66
CA ARG A 142 7.91 9.04 -14.57
C ARG A 142 8.22 9.45 -13.13
N LEU A 143 7.40 9.04 -12.16
CA LEU A 143 7.56 9.40 -10.75
C LEU A 143 8.78 8.71 -10.13
N SER A 144 9.00 7.44 -10.44
CA SER A 144 10.20 6.69 -10.05
C SER A 144 11.48 7.31 -10.64
N ALA A 145 11.43 7.89 -11.84
CA ALA A 145 12.59 8.56 -12.42
C ALA A 145 12.89 9.94 -11.82
N GLN A 146 11.94 10.53 -11.08
CA GLN A 146 11.99 11.91 -10.57
C GLN A 146 12.11 12.01 -9.05
N SER A 147 12.03 10.89 -8.35
CA SER A 147 12.06 10.81 -6.89
C SER A 147 12.79 9.55 -6.43
N ASP A 148 13.18 9.51 -5.17
CA ASP A 148 13.74 8.30 -4.54
C ASP A 148 12.64 7.37 -3.99
N THR A 149 11.36 7.65 -4.30
CA THR A 149 10.22 6.86 -3.83
C THR A 149 10.18 5.48 -4.49
N LEU A 150 10.11 4.43 -3.67
CA LEU A 150 9.93 3.06 -4.15
C LEU A 150 8.44 2.74 -4.32
N PHE A 151 8.04 2.32 -5.52
CA PHE A 151 6.70 1.81 -5.79
C PHE A 151 6.66 0.29 -5.62
N VAL A 152 5.83 -0.19 -4.70
CA VAL A 152 5.60 -1.61 -4.41
C VAL A 152 4.19 -1.97 -4.84
N VAL A 153 4.06 -2.91 -5.78
CA VAL A 153 2.79 -3.18 -6.45
C VAL A 153 2.44 -4.67 -6.41
N ALA A 154 1.16 -4.99 -6.26
CA ALA A 154 0.70 -6.37 -6.29
C ALA A 154 0.78 -6.95 -7.71
N ALA A 155 1.28 -8.17 -7.86
CA ALA A 155 1.36 -8.87 -9.15
C ALA A 155 -0.02 -9.14 -9.77
N GLY A 156 -1.06 -9.26 -8.94
CA GLY A 156 -2.40 -9.71 -9.33
C GLY A 156 -2.72 -11.13 -8.86
N ASN A 157 -4.00 -11.50 -8.94
CA ASN A 157 -4.56 -12.74 -8.37
C ASN A 157 -5.09 -13.70 -9.45
N GLU A 158 -4.66 -13.54 -10.69
CA GLU A 158 -5.13 -14.31 -11.86
C GLU A 158 -4.24 -15.49 -12.24
N GLY A 159 -3.31 -15.82 -11.35
CA GLY A 159 -2.55 -17.05 -11.44
C GLY A 159 -3.44 -18.30 -11.43
N PRO A 160 -2.87 -19.48 -11.71
CA PRO A 160 -1.43 -19.74 -11.86
C PRO A 160 -0.95 -19.70 -13.33
N PHE A 161 -1.71 -19.12 -14.26
CA PHE A 161 -1.38 -19.15 -15.69
C PHE A 161 -0.26 -18.16 -16.07
N THR A 162 0.42 -18.41 -17.19
CA THR A 162 1.39 -17.45 -17.74
C THR A 162 0.70 -16.18 -18.23
N ALA A 163 1.41 -15.05 -18.22
CA ALA A 163 0.88 -13.73 -18.62
C ALA A 163 -0.37 -13.31 -17.81
N SER A 164 -0.33 -13.52 -16.49
CA SER A 164 -1.41 -13.20 -15.55
C SER A 164 -1.12 -11.98 -14.66
N LEU A 165 -0.05 -11.23 -14.94
CA LEU A 165 0.22 -9.97 -14.26
C LEU A 165 -0.87 -8.95 -14.54
N ARG A 166 -1.09 -8.05 -13.58
CA ARG A 166 -1.96 -6.87 -13.71
C ARG A 166 -1.13 -5.62 -13.87
N ALA A 167 -1.70 -4.58 -14.48
CA ALA A 167 -1.12 -3.25 -14.38
C ALA A 167 -1.42 -2.68 -12.97
N PRO A 168 -0.51 -1.93 -12.33
CA PRO A 168 0.77 -1.46 -12.87
C PRO A 168 1.97 -2.41 -12.63
N ALA A 169 1.74 -3.68 -12.30
CA ALA A 169 2.80 -4.67 -12.03
C ALA A 169 3.68 -5.04 -13.23
N THR A 170 3.32 -4.56 -14.41
CA THR A 170 4.09 -4.66 -15.66
C THR A 170 5.03 -3.47 -15.90
N ALA A 171 4.97 -2.41 -15.08
CA ALA A 171 5.94 -1.31 -15.11
C ALA A 171 7.33 -1.81 -14.68
N GLU A 172 8.38 -1.36 -15.37
CA GLU A 172 9.77 -1.75 -15.16
C GLU A 172 10.32 -1.23 -13.83
N ALA A 173 9.96 0.00 -13.45
CA ALA A 173 10.44 0.61 -12.20
C ALA A 173 9.76 0.06 -10.93
N ALA A 174 8.68 -0.72 -11.07
CA ALA A 174 7.92 -1.21 -9.93
C ALA A 174 8.57 -2.44 -9.26
N LEU A 175 8.56 -2.48 -7.93
CA LEU A 175 8.81 -3.72 -7.18
C LEU A 175 7.52 -4.55 -7.13
N THR A 176 7.37 -5.46 -8.08
CA THR A 176 6.21 -6.34 -8.20
C THR A 176 6.27 -7.53 -7.22
N VAL A 177 5.20 -7.70 -6.42
CA VAL A 177 5.12 -8.72 -5.36
C VAL A 177 4.05 -9.76 -5.65
N GLY A 178 4.46 -11.03 -5.71
CA GLY A 178 3.56 -12.20 -5.74
C GLY A 178 3.25 -12.73 -4.34
N ALA A 179 2.29 -13.66 -4.24
CA ALA A 179 1.88 -14.27 -2.98
C ALA A 179 2.48 -15.67 -2.77
N LEU A 180 2.71 -16.02 -1.51
CA LEU A 180 3.11 -17.35 -1.03
C LEU A 180 2.10 -17.84 0.01
N ASP A 181 1.96 -19.16 0.15
CA ASP A 181 1.16 -19.85 1.17
C ASP A 181 2.00 -20.29 2.37
#